data_AF-A0A1X7TGG7-F1
#
_entry.id   AF-A0A1X7TGG7-F1
#
_cell.length_a   1.000
_cell.length_b   1.000
_cell.length_c   1.000
_cell.angle_alpha   90.00
_cell.angle_beta   90.00
_cell.angle_gamma   90.00
#
_symmetry.space_group_name_H-M   'P 1'
#
loop_
_entity.id
_entity.type
_entity.pdbx_description
1 polymer ?
#
loop_
_entity_poly.entity_id
_entity_poly.type
_entity_poly.pdbx_seq_one_letter_code
_entity_poly.pdbx_strand_id
1 'polypeptide(L)'
;MANQLLLKDPVNLLCAQRLWKVTLIGEGADDAGGVFDETLAQMCEELESVTEVKLLTRTPNSINKCGFNTDRFVFNPECTDFKLFKFFGILCGVGIRTKRPLNLHLAPPMWKLVAGMNLTIQDLEEIDLLFTRALVGIRDVDKGGVTEDTFSEMIPLECFEAQSMSGQFVPIVPNGHDIKLTFKNRNEYFEKALHFRLHELDKQVW
;
A
#
# COMPACT_ATOMS: atom_id res chain seq x y z
N MET A 1 2.56 -17.76 12.95
CA MET A 1 3.43 -18.43 11.93
C MET A 1 4.69 -17.64 11.56
N ALA A 2 4.64 -16.31 11.40
CA ALA A 2 5.76 -15.50 10.93
C ALA A 2 7.10 -15.75 11.66
N ASN A 3 7.09 -15.80 13.00
CA ASN A 3 8.32 -16.02 13.79
C ASN A 3 9.04 -17.35 13.46
N GLN A 4 8.30 -18.41 13.15
CA GLN A 4 8.92 -19.70 12.82
C GLN A 4 9.58 -19.69 11.44
N LEU A 5 9.03 -18.92 10.49
CA LEU A 5 9.54 -18.83 9.12
C LEU A 5 10.68 -17.83 8.99
N LEU A 6 10.66 -16.76 9.78
CA LEU A 6 11.74 -15.76 9.83
C LEU A 6 13.04 -16.31 10.44
N LEU A 7 12.94 -17.34 11.30
CA LEU A 7 14.08 -18.00 11.94
C LEU A 7 14.68 -19.15 11.11
N LYS A 8 14.05 -19.55 9.99
CA LYS A 8 14.60 -20.59 9.12
C LYS A 8 15.74 -20.04 8.28
N ASP A 9 16.78 -20.85 8.12
CA ASP A 9 17.85 -20.59 7.16
C ASP A 9 17.24 -20.38 5.76
N PRO A 10 17.56 -19.27 5.05
CA PRO A 10 17.12 -19.03 3.69
C PRO A 10 17.34 -20.21 2.75
N VAL A 11 18.42 -20.97 2.93
CA VAL A 11 18.76 -22.15 2.12
C VAL A 11 17.72 -23.27 2.30
N ASN A 12 17.19 -23.44 3.52
CA ASN A 12 16.12 -24.39 3.81
C ASN A 12 14.77 -23.96 3.22
N LEU A 13 14.62 -22.68 2.86
CA LEU A 13 13.47 -22.20 2.11
C LEU A 13 13.61 -22.49 0.61
N LEU A 14 14.78 -22.89 0.08
CA LEU A 14 15.01 -23.09 -1.36
C LEU A 14 14.55 -24.47 -1.89
N CYS A 15 14.13 -25.40 -1.03
CA CYS A 15 13.82 -26.77 -1.45
C CYS A 15 12.48 -26.84 -2.21
N ALA A 16 12.51 -27.25 -3.48
CA ALA A 16 11.43 -27.12 -4.45
C ALA A 16 10.15 -27.94 -4.17
N GLN A 17 10.21 -28.96 -3.30
CA GLN A 17 9.07 -29.86 -3.08
C GLN A 17 8.38 -29.68 -1.72
N ARG A 18 9.08 -29.25 -0.66
CA ARG A 18 8.52 -29.16 0.71
C ARG A 18 9.28 -28.13 1.56
N LEU A 19 8.73 -26.93 1.69
CA LEU A 19 9.33 -25.82 2.45
C LEU A 19 9.17 -25.96 3.99
N TRP A 20 8.06 -26.53 4.43
CA TRP A 20 7.82 -26.91 5.81
C TRP A 20 6.76 -28.02 5.88
N LYS A 21 6.93 -28.94 6.83
CA LYS A 21 5.86 -29.89 7.21
C LYS A 21 5.03 -29.19 8.27
N VAL A 22 3.75 -28.95 7.99
CA VAL A 22 2.78 -28.55 9.01
C VAL A 22 2.34 -29.82 9.72
N THR A 23 2.31 -29.80 11.05
CA THR A 23 1.72 -30.88 11.85
C THR A 23 0.69 -30.20 12.74
N LEU A 24 -0.59 -30.39 12.40
CA LEU A 24 -1.68 -29.90 13.22
C LEU A 24 -1.75 -30.79 14.46
N ILE A 25 -1.52 -30.22 15.65
CA ILE A 25 -1.52 -30.98 16.89
C ILE A 25 -2.97 -31.33 17.23
N GLY A 26 -3.36 -32.60 17.07
CA GLY A 26 -4.68 -33.10 17.42
C GLY A 26 -5.56 -33.49 16.24
N GLU A 27 -5.18 -33.13 15.00
CA GLU A 27 -5.85 -33.58 13.79
C GLU A 27 -4.91 -34.55 13.05
N GLY A 28 -5.32 -35.81 12.92
CA GLY A 28 -4.53 -36.88 12.29
C GLY A 28 -4.43 -36.75 10.76
N ALA A 29 -4.15 -35.55 10.25
CA ALA A 29 -3.99 -35.28 8.83
C ALA A 29 -2.51 -35.52 8.42
N ASP A 30 -2.28 -36.57 7.66
CA ASP A 30 -0.97 -36.90 7.06
C ASP A 30 -0.89 -36.47 5.57
N ASP A 31 -1.94 -35.79 5.07
CA ASP A 31 -2.01 -35.31 3.68
C ASP A 31 -1.30 -33.97 3.52
N ALA A 32 0.01 -34.05 3.30
CA ALA A 32 0.92 -32.92 3.29
C ALA A 32 0.63 -31.85 2.22
N GLY A 33 -0.17 -32.16 1.19
CA GLY A 33 -0.54 -31.23 0.12
C GLY A 33 -1.71 -30.31 0.51
N GLY A 34 -2.82 -30.89 0.97
CA GLY A 34 -4.02 -30.13 1.36
C GLY A 34 -3.76 -29.21 2.55
N VAL A 35 -3.10 -29.73 3.58
CA VAL A 35 -2.74 -28.94 4.78
C VAL A 35 -1.81 -27.77 4.41
N PHE A 36 -0.91 -27.95 3.44
CA PHE A 36 -0.05 -26.86 2.97
C PHE A 36 -0.86 -25.74 2.30
N ASP A 37 -1.75 -26.09 1.37
CA ASP A 37 -2.58 -25.13 0.65
C ASP A 37 -3.52 -24.37 1.63
N GLU A 38 -4.10 -25.08 2.60
CA GLU A 38 -4.92 -24.47 3.66
C GLU A 38 -4.12 -23.49 4.52
N THR A 39 -2.91 -23.88 4.95
CA THR A 39 -2.07 -22.98 5.76
C THR A 39 -1.63 -21.76 4.96
N LEU A 40 -1.39 -21.90 3.66
CA LEU A 40 -1.04 -20.77 2.79
C LEU A 40 -2.21 -19.81 2.64
N ALA A 41 -3.44 -20.34 2.46
CA ALA A 41 -4.66 -19.54 2.40
C ALA A 41 -4.90 -18.79 3.70
N GLN A 42 -4.79 -19.47 4.85
CA GLN A 42 -4.93 -18.86 6.17
C GLN A 42 -3.90 -17.75 6.40
N MET A 43 -2.64 -17.95 6.01
CA MET A 43 -1.63 -16.90 6.09
C MET A 43 -2.01 -15.67 5.23
N CYS A 44 -2.59 -15.87 4.05
CA CYS A 44 -3.03 -14.76 3.19
C CYS A 44 -4.18 -13.98 3.85
N GLU A 45 -5.17 -14.69 4.40
CA GLU A 45 -6.29 -14.07 5.13
C GLU A 45 -5.83 -13.28 6.35
N GLU A 46 -4.87 -13.81 7.12
CA GLU A 46 -4.28 -13.10 8.27
C GLU A 46 -3.55 -11.82 7.83
N LEU A 47 -2.85 -11.82 6.69
CA LEU A 47 -2.19 -10.62 6.16
C LEU A 47 -3.19 -9.53 5.75
N GLU A 48 -4.36 -9.92 5.24
CA GLU A 48 -5.46 -9.01 4.89
C GLU A 48 -6.26 -8.53 6.12
N SER A 49 -5.99 -9.09 7.30
CA SER A 49 -6.53 -8.58 8.57
C SER A 49 -5.88 -7.24 8.91
N VAL A 50 -6.56 -6.17 8.49
CA VAL A 50 -6.15 -4.77 8.73
C VAL A 50 -6.05 -4.44 10.22
N THR A 51 -6.73 -5.20 11.10
CA THR A 51 -6.72 -4.96 12.55
C THR A 51 -5.56 -5.65 13.27
N GLU A 52 -5.26 -6.90 12.91
CA GLU A 52 -4.33 -7.74 13.66
C GLU A 52 -2.88 -7.58 13.20
N VAL A 53 -2.64 -7.68 11.90
CA VAL A 53 -1.27 -7.70 11.34
C VAL A 53 -0.82 -6.31 10.90
N LYS A 54 -1.76 -5.42 10.54
CA LYS A 54 -1.51 -4.03 10.10
C LYS A 54 -0.46 -3.87 9.00
N LEU A 55 -0.11 -4.95 8.29
CA LEU A 55 0.77 -4.90 7.11
C LEU A 55 0.07 -4.21 5.94
N LEU A 56 -1.22 -4.49 5.79
CA LEU A 56 -2.07 -3.97 4.73
C LEU A 56 -3.12 -3.02 5.29
N THR A 57 -3.53 -2.05 4.46
CA THR A 57 -4.70 -1.21 4.68
C THR A 57 -5.57 -1.21 3.43
N ARG A 58 -6.84 -0.81 3.57
CA ARG A 58 -7.74 -0.68 2.43
C ARG A 58 -7.27 0.45 1.52
N THR A 59 -7.48 0.31 0.21
CA THR A 59 -7.26 1.45 -0.70
C THR A 59 -8.13 2.64 -0.28
N PRO A 60 -7.68 3.89 -0.46
CA PRO A 60 -8.54 5.07 -0.31
C PRO A 60 -9.84 4.97 -1.12
N ASN A 61 -9.77 4.41 -2.34
CA ASN A 61 -10.94 4.10 -3.16
C ASN A 61 -11.93 3.12 -2.49
N SER A 62 -11.45 2.12 -1.74
CA SER A 62 -12.29 1.21 -0.94
C SER A 62 -13.01 1.95 0.18
N ILE A 63 -12.29 2.83 0.90
CA ILE A 63 -12.85 3.63 2.00
C ILE A 63 -13.92 4.59 1.48
N ASN A 64 -13.62 5.29 0.39
CA ASN A 64 -14.51 6.27 -0.23
C ASN A 64 -15.58 5.67 -1.16
N LYS A 65 -15.51 4.35 -1.42
CA LYS A 65 -16.39 3.60 -2.33
C LYS A 65 -16.48 4.23 -3.73
N CYS A 66 -15.34 4.65 -4.27
CA CYS A 66 -15.25 5.30 -5.57
C CYS A 66 -14.05 4.80 -6.38
N GLY A 67 -14.06 5.02 -7.70
CA GLY A 67 -12.94 4.65 -8.56
C GLY A 67 -12.76 3.15 -8.72
N PHE A 68 -11.52 2.73 -8.97
CA PHE A 68 -11.14 1.32 -9.14
C PHE A 68 -10.60 0.71 -7.85
N ASN A 69 -10.42 -0.61 -7.83
CA ASN A 69 -9.76 -1.33 -6.73
C ASN A 69 -10.42 -1.09 -5.36
N THR A 70 -11.76 -0.97 -5.33
CA THR A 70 -12.55 -0.73 -4.11
C THR A 70 -12.65 -1.97 -3.21
N ASP A 71 -12.28 -3.13 -3.72
CA ASP A 71 -12.20 -4.43 -3.05
C ASP A 71 -10.74 -4.82 -2.71
N ARG A 72 -9.77 -3.91 -2.88
CA ARG A 72 -8.34 -4.21 -2.78
C ARG A 72 -7.65 -3.54 -1.59
N PHE A 73 -6.46 -4.04 -1.32
CA PHE A 73 -5.56 -3.57 -0.27
C PHE A 73 -4.28 -2.93 -0.85
N VAL A 74 -3.70 -2.02 -0.07
CA VAL A 74 -2.36 -1.45 -0.27
C VAL A 74 -1.50 -1.74 0.96
N PHE A 75 -0.18 -1.64 0.82
CA PHE A 75 0.69 -1.67 1.99
C PHE A 75 0.37 -0.51 2.92
N ASN A 76 0.45 -0.76 4.22
CA ASN A 76 0.23 0.27 5.23
C ASN A 76 1.51 1.11 5.40
N PRO A 77 1.51 2.42 5.07
CA PRO A 77 2.69 3.28 5.20
C PRO A 77 3.12 3.47 6.67
N GLU A 78 2.20 3.25 7.62
CA GLU A 78 2.47 3.33 9.06
C GLU A 78 3.05 2.02 9.63
N CYS A 79 3.12 0.95 8.82
CA CYS A 79 3.71 -0.30 9.26
C CYS A 79 5.24 -0.15 9.34
N THR A 80 5.76 -0.21 10.56
CA THR A 80 7.19 -0.12 10.88
C THR A 80 7.81 -1.47 11.24
N ASP A 81 7.02 -2.55 11.31
CA ASP A 81 7.53 -3.90 11.51
C ASP A 81 7.98 -4.51 10.18
N PHE A 82 9.21 -4.18 9.77
CA PHE A 82 9.84 -4.69 8.54
C PHE A 82 9.95 -6.22 8.48
N LYS A 83 9.80 -6.92 9.61
CA LYS A 83 9.75 -8.40 9.61
C LYS A 83 8.50 -8.91 8.89
N LEU A 84 7.39 -8.17 8.92
CA LEU A 84 6.17 -8.52 8.20
C LEU A 84 6.35 -8.38 6.68
N PHE A 85 7.04 -7.35 6.22
CA PHE A 85 7.40 -7.20 4.80
C PHE A 85 8.35 -8.31 4.33
N LYS A 86 9.35 -8.66 5.15
CA LYS A 86 10.21 -9.82 4.88
C LYS A 86 9.41 -11.12 4.81
N PHE A 87 8.46 -11.31 5.72
CA PHE A 87 7.58 -12.47 5.73
C PHE A 87 6.69 -12.53 4.46
N PHE A 88 6.10 -11.41 4.07
CA PHE A 88 5.37 -11.28 2.80
C PHE A 88 6.25 -11.68 1.59
N GLY A 89 7.49 -11.18 1.52
CA GLY A 89 8.43 -11.57 0.46
C GLY A 89 8.74 -13.07 0.44
N ILE A 90 8.85 -13.71 1.61
CA ILE A 90 9.00 -15.18 1.70
C ILE A 90 7.77 -15.88 1.14
N LEU A 91 6.56 -15.44 1.46
CA LEU A 91 5.32 -16.01 0.92
C LEU A 91 5.25 -15.86 -0.60
N CYS A 92 5.60 -14.69 -1.15
CA CYS A 92 5.69 -14.50 -2.60
C CYS A 92 6.66 -15.50 -3.23
N GLY A 93 7.86 -15.65 -2.66
CA GLY A 93 8.85 -16.63 -3.13
C GLY A 93 8.35 -18.08 -3.03
N VAL A 94 7.60 -18.42 -1.98
CA VAL A 94 6.94 -19.72 -1.84
C VAL A 94 5.94 -19.93 -2.97
N GLY A 95 4.97 -19.03 -3.14
CA GLY A 95 3.91 -19.16 -4.15
C GLY A 95 4.45 -19.28 -5.57
N ILE A 96 5.46 -18.48 -5.91
CA ILE A 96 6.12 -18.54 -7.23
C ILE A 96 6.78 -19.92 -7.45
N ARG A 97 7.58 -20.41 -6.50
CA ARG A 97 8.30 -21.68 -6.67
C ARG A 97 7.39 -22.90 -6.65
N THR A 98 6.36 -22.89 -5.82
CA THR A 98 5.39 -23.99 -5.71
C THR A 98 4.32 -23.91 -6.80
N LYS A 99 4.30 -22.85 -7.61
CA LYS A 99 3.25 -22.55 -8.60
C LYS A 99 1.86 -22.50 -7.95
N ARG A 100 1.80 -22.02 -6.72
CA ARG A 100 0.56 -21.83 -5.96
C ARG A 100 0.28 -20.34 -5.86
N PRO A 101 -0.81 -19.83 -6.45
CA PRO A 101 -1.15 -18.42 -6.34
C PRO A 101 -1.44 -18.08 -4.88
N LEU A 102 -0.94 -16.95 -4.41
CA LEU A 102 -1.33 -16.37 -3.14
C LEU A 102 -2.69 -15.71 -3.31
N ASN A 103 -3.66 -16.05 -2.47
CA ASN A 103 -4.97 -15.42 -2.48
C ASN A 103 -4.91 -14.05 -1.77
N LEU A 104 -4.15 -13.12 -2.35
CA LEU A 104 -3.94 -11.77 -1.83
C LEU A 104 -4.56 -10.73 -2.78
N HIS A 105 -5.52 -9.98 -2.28
CA HIS A 105 -6.27 -8.95 -2.96
C HIS A 105 -5.54 -7.60 -2.96
N LEU A 106 -4.23 -7.62 -3.25
CA LEU A 106 -3.45 -6.39 -3.41
C LEU A 106 -3.84 -5.64 -4.68
N ALA A 107 -3.87 -4.31 -4.60
CA ALA A 107 -4.08 -3.44 -5.75
C ALA A 107 -2.90 -3.54 -6.74
N PRO A 108 -3.13 -3.44 -8.07
CA PRO A 108 -2.08 -3.55 -9.09
C PRO A 108 -0.83 -2.70 -8.85
N PRO A 109 -0.91 -1.43 -8.37
CA PRO A 109 0.27 -0.63 -8.05
C PRO A 109 1.20 -1.28 -7.01
N MET A 110 0.69 -2.08 -6.07
CA MET A 110 1.54 -2.75 -5.08
C MET A 110 2.44 -3.80 -5.71
N TRP A 111 1.93 -4.52 -6.72
CA TRP A 111 2.72 -5.49 -7.46
C TRP A 111 3.79 -4.83 -8.33
N LYS A 112 3.51 -3.63 -8.87
CA LYS A 112 4.51 -2.81 -9.56
C LYS A 112 5.66 -2.44 -8.63
N LEU A 113 5.35 -1.98 -7.41
CA LEU A 113 6.36 -1.67 -6.39
C LEU A 113 7.20 -2.91 -6.03
N VAL A 114 6.56 -4.06 -5.78
CA VAL A 114 7.27 -5.33 -5.50
C VAL A 114 8.19 -5.76 -6.65
N ALA A 115 7.81 -5.43 -7.90
CA ALA A 115 8.62 -5.68 -9.08
C ALA A 115 9.72 -4.62 -9.33
N GLY A 116 9.88 -3.64 -8.44
CA GLY A 116 10.87 -2.56 -8.58
C GLY A 116 10.51 -1.52 -9.64
N MET A 117 9.23 -1.40 -9.99
CA MET A 117 8.74 -0.42 -10.96
C MET A 117 8.30 0.86 -10.26
N ASN A 118 8.59 2.01 -10.88
CA ASN A 118 8.09 3.30 -10.40
C ASN A 118 6.60 3.46 -10.72
N LEU A 119 5.85 4.02 -9.79
CA LEU A 119 4.44 4.35 -9.98
C LEU A 119 4.28 5.64 -10.78
N THR A 120 3.15 5.74 -11.48
CA THR A 120 2.72 6.99 -12.13
C THR A 120 1.47 7.57 -11.47
N ILE A 121 1.07 8.77 -11.89
CA ILE A 121 -0.19 9.37 -11.41
C ILE A 121 -1.42 8.51 -11.76
N GLN A 122 -1.39 7.76 -12.87
CA GLN A 122 -2.46 6.83 -13.23
C GLN A 122 -2.54 5.67 -12.24
N ASP A 123 -1.40 5.17 -11.75
CA ASP A 123 -1.36 4.15 -10.71
C ASP A 123 -1.95 4.67 -9.39
N LEU A 124 -1.71 5.94 -9.05
CA LEU A 124 -2.35 6.56 -7.89
C LEU A 124 -3.85 6.71 -8.07
N GLU A 125 -4.33 7.11 -9.25
CA GLU A 125 -5.76 7.26 -9.53
C GLU A 125 -6.52 5.93 -9.38
N GLU A 126 -5.88 4.81 -9.73
CA GLU A 126 -6.42 3.46 -9.56
C GLU A 126 -6.71 3.09 -8.11
N ILE A 127 -6.04 3.71 -7.13
CA ILE A 127 -6.21 3.43 -5.70
C ILE A 127 -6.76 4.62 -4.89
N ASP A 128 -6.68 5.84 -5.43
CA ASP A 128 -7.07 7.08 -4.76
C ASP A 128 -7.50 8.17 -5.76
N LEU A 129 -8.69 7.95 -6.33
CA LEU A 129 -9.29 8.81 -7.36
C LEU A 129 -9.59 10.23 -6.86
N LEU A 130 -10.09 10.34 -5.62
CA LEU A 130 -10.46 11.64 -5.06
C LEU A 130 -9.23 12.50 -4.82
N PHE A 131 -8.14 11.90 -4.33
CA PHE A 131 -6.88 12.60 -4.15
C PHE A 131 -6.34 13.14 -5.48
N THR A 132 -6.22 12.29 -6.52
CA THR A 132 -5.64 12.73 -7.80
C THR A 132 -6.50 13.82 -8.46
N ARG A 133 -7.83 13.71 -8.38
CA ARG A 133 -8.75 14.74 -8.89
C ARG A 133 -8.66 16.04 -8.12
N ALA A 134 -8.63 15.99 -6.79
CA ALA A 134 -8.46 17.18 -5.97
C ALA A 134 -7.13 17.87 -6.30
N LEU A 135 -6.06 17.08 -6.45
CA LEU A 135 -4.73 17.60 -6.74
C LEU A 135 -4.67 18.29 -8.12
N VAL A 136 -5.21 17.66 -9.17
CA VAL A 136 -5.34 18.27 -10.50
C VAL A 136 -6.25 19.51 -10.45
N GLY A 137 -7.33 19.46 -9.67
CA GLY A 137 -8.24 20.59 -9.48
C GLY A 137 -7.58 21.81 -8.84
N ILE A 138 -6.69 21.59 -7.86
CA ILE A 138 -5.90 22.67 -7.24
C ILE A 138 -4.93 23.29 -8.27
N ARG A 139 -4.24 22.46 -9.06
CA ARG A 139 -3.30 22.93 -10.09
C ARG A 139 -3.99 23.79 -11.15
N ASP A 140 -5.09 23.28 -11.68
CA ASP A 140 -5.82 23.84 -12.82
C ASP A 140 -7.01 24.73 -12.41
N VAL A 141 -7.02 25.20 -11.16
CA VAL A 141 -8.15 25.94 -10.57
C VAL A 141 -8.51 27.21 -11.35
N ASP A 142 -7.53 27.81 -12.04
CA ASP A 142 -7.69 28.97 -12.91
C ASP A 142 -8.57 28.68 -14.14
N LYS A 143 -8.56 27.44 -14.64
CA LYS A 143 -9.46 27.01 -15.72
C LYS A 143 -10.92 26.98 -15.27
N GLY A 144 -11.16 26.88 -13.97
CA GLY A 144 -12.49 26.99 -13.34
C GLY A 144 -12.92 28.44 -13.04
N GLY A 145 -12.11 29.44 -13.42
CA GLY A 145 -12.40 30.85 -13.16
C GLY A 145 -12.01 31.34 -11.76
N VAL A 146 -11.31 30.52 -10.97
CA VAL A 146 -10.78 30.94 -9.66
C VAL A 146 -9.59 31.85 -9.86
N THR A 147 -9.57 32.95 -9.13
CA THR A 147 -8.52 33.97 -9.14
C THR A 147 -7.72 33.93 -7.84
N GLU A 148 -6.65 34.72 -7.76
CA GLU A 148 -5.87 34.84 -6.52
C GLU A 148 -6.72 35.29 -5.33
N ASP A 149 -7.67 36.22 -5.55
CA ASP A 149 -8.54 36.76 -4.51
C ASP A 149 -9.58 35.75 -3.99
N THR A 150 -10.03 34.82 -4.86
CA THR A 150 -11.07 33.83 -4.52
C THR A 150 -10.49 32.46 -4.15
N PHE A 151 -9.17 32.28 -4.22
CA PHE A 151 -8.51 30.99 -4.05
C PHE A 151 -8.73 30.38 -2.66
N SER A 152 -8.56 31.17 -1.59
CA SER A 152 -8.71 30.67 -0.21
C SER A 152 -10.15 30.34 0.17
N GLU A 153 -11.14 30.88 -0.56
CA GLU A 153 -12.55 30.55 -0.35
C GLU A 153 -12.92 29.22 -1.05
N MET A 154 -12.28 28.94 -2.19
CA MET A 154 -12.58 27.76 -3.02
C MET A 154 -11.76 26.53 -2.63
N ILE A 155 -10.53 26.71 -2.14
CA ILE A 155 -9.61 25.62 -1.78
C ILE A 155 -9.44 25.61 -0.25
N PRO A 156 -10.10 24.68 0.48
CA PRO A 156 -10.08 24.63 1.94
C PRO A 156 -8.76 24.08 2.53
N LEU A 157 -7.70 23.99 1.73
CA LEU A 157 -6.40 23.52 2.14
C LEU A 157 -5.48 24.72 2.42
N GLU A 158 -4.99 24.81 3.65
CA GLU A 158 -4.26 26.01 4.11
C GLU A 158 -2.76 25.99 3.79
N CYS A 159 -2.12 24.82 3.89
CA CYS A 159 -0.67 24.68 3.88
C CYS A 159 -0.20 23.50 3.01
N PHE A 160 1.11 23.28 2.93
CA PHE A 160 1.72 22.16 2.21
C PHE A 160 1.59 20.86 3.03
N GLU A 161 0.35 20.42 3.16
CA GLU A 161 -0.06 19.16 3.78
C GLU A 161 -0.98 18.39 2.84
N ALA A 162 -0.96 17.07 2.94
CA ALA A 162 -1.81 16.21 2.14
C ALA A 162 -2.26 14.98 2.94
N GLN A 163 -3.35 14.36 2.50
CA GLN A 163 -3.81 13.11 3.07
C GLN A 163 -2.94 11.93 2.59
N SER A 164 -2.33 11.23 3.54
CA SER A 164 -1.67 9.93 3.37
C SER A 164 -2.67 8.86 2.92
N MET A 165 -2.19 7.76 2.30
CA MET A 165 -3.07 6.59 2.05
C MET A 165 -3.63 5.95 3.33
N SER A 166 -3.05 6.23 4.49
CA SER A 166 -3.59 5.85 5.80
C SER A 166 -4.75 6.74 6.28
N GLY A 167 -5.02 7.83 5.56
CA GLY A 167 -6.07 8.81 5.89
C GLY A 167 -5.60 9.97 6.77
N GLN A 168 -4.37 9.95 7.29
CA GLN A 168 -3.81 11.03 8.10
C GLN A 168 -3.36 12.23 7.25
N PHE A 169 -3.59 13.45 7.73
CA PHE A 169 -2.99 14.65 7.12
C PHE A 169 -1.57 14.84 7.63
N VAL A 170 -0.62 14.97 6.70
CA VAL A 170 0.80 15.10 7.02
C VAL A 170 1.48 16.15 6.14
N PRO A 171 2.56 16.81 6.62
CA PRO A 171 3.38 17.69 5.80
C PRO A 171 4.04 16.94 4.63
N ILE A 172 3.90 17.45 3.41
CA ILE A 172 4.49 16.85 2.19
C ILE A 172 5.91 17.33 1.90
N VAL A 173 6.37 18.34 2.65
CA VAL A 173 7.72 18.89 2.62
C VAL A 173 8.17 19.25 4.04
N PRO A 174 9.48 19.40 4.30
CA PRO A 174 9.96 19.92 5.59
C PRO A 174 9.29 21.26 5.93
N ASN A 175 8.76 21.36 7.15
CA ASN A 175 7.98 22.53 7.62
C ASN A 175 6.76 22.88 6.74
N GLY A 176 6.15 21.89 6.09
CA GLY A 176 5.00 22.12 5.20
C GLY A 176 3.81 22.83 5.87
N HIS A 177 3.63 22.66 7.17
CA HIS A 177 2.62 23.37 7.97
C HIS A 177 2.83 24.89 8.03
N ASP A 178 4.07 25.38 7.88
CA ASP A 178 4.41 26.80 7.85
C ASP A 178 4.31 27.41 6.44
N ILE A 179 4.21 26.56 5.41
CA ILE A 179 4.18 26.99 4.01
C ILE A 179 2.72 27.08 3.57
N LYS A 180 2.18 28.29 3.58
CA LYS A 180 0.81 28.55 3.11
C LYS A 180 0.64 28.17 1.64
N LEU A 181 -0.43 27.45 1.33
CA LEU A 181 -0.88 27.22 -0.04
C LEU A 181 -1.56 28.49 -0.56
N THR A 182 -1.13 28.92 -1.74
CA THR A 182 -1.60 30.14 -2.41
C THR A 182 -1.84 29.85 -3.88
N PHE A 183 -2.60 30.74 -4.54
CA PHE A 183 -2.80 30.65 -5.98
C PHE A 183 -1.47 30.60 -6.75
N LYS A 184 -0.45 31.36 -6.31
CA LYS A 184 0.85 31.44 -6.99
C LYS A 184 1.69 30.17 -6.87
N ASN A 185 1.70 29.52 -5.71
CA ASN A 185 2.51 28.31 -5.46
C ASN A 185 1.75 26.98 -5.67
N ARG A 186 0.49 27.00 -6.14
CA ARG A 186 -0.33 25.80 -6.37
C ARG A 186 0.31 24.74 -7.27
N ASN A 187 1.12 25.17 -8.25
CA ASN A 187 1.84 24.25 -9.14
C ASN A 187 2.99 23.54 -8.39
N GLU A 188 3.68 24.25 -7.51
CA GLU A 188 4.70 23.63 -6.65
C GLU A 188 4.05 22.63 -5.69
N TYR A 189 2.93 23.02 -5.06
CA TYR A 189 2.15 22.11 -4.23
C TYR A 189 1.74 20.85 -4.99
N PHE A 190 1.28 20.98 -6.25
CA PHE A 190 0.95 19.84 -7.11
C PHE A 190 2.11 18.85 -7.22
N GLU A 191 3.29 19.33 -7.61
CA GLU A 191 4.47 18.49 -7.80
C GLU A 191 4.92 17.83 -6.49
N LYS A 192 4.91 18.59 -5.38
CA LYS A 192 5.31 18.08 -4.05
C LYS A 192 4.35 17.02 -3.52
N ALA A 193 3.04 17.24 -3.65
CA ALA A 193 2.03 16.31 -3.15
C ALA A 193 1.99 15.03 -3.99
N LEU A 194 2.17 15.17 -5.31
CA LEU A 194 2.29 14.02 -6.21
C LEU A 194 3.53 13.20 -5.87
N HIS A 195 4.69 13.85 -5.73
CA HIS A 195 5.92 13.18 -5.32
C HIS A 195 5.76 12.47 -3.97
N PHE A 196 5.18 13.14 -2.98
CA PHE A 196 4.91 12.54 -1.67
C PHE A 196 4.10 11.24 -1.79
N ARG A 197 2.98 11.23 -2.53
CA ARG A 197 2.14 10.02 -2.65
C ARG A 197 2.79 8.90 -3.46
N LEU A 198 3.58 9.23 -4.49
CA LEU A 198 4.30 8.22 -5.28
C LEU A 198 5.41 7.53 -4.49
N HIS A 199 5.99 8.23 -3.50
CA HIS A 199 7.12 7.76 -2.69
C HIS A 199 6.74 7.40 -1.24
N GLU A 200 5.45 7.38 -0.92
CA GLU A 200 4.97 7.17 0.45
C GLU A 200 5.36 5.80 1.01
N LEU A 201 5.49 4.80 0.15
CA LEU A 201 5.80 3.42 0.51
C LEU A 201 7.28 3.06 0.32
N ASP A 202 8.16 4.05 0.06
CA ASP A 202 9.56 3.75 -0.25
C ASP A 202 10.25 2.98 0.89
N LYS A 203 9.97 3.33 2.15
CA LYS A 203 10.57 2.64 3.31
C LYS A 203 10.13 1.17 3.41
N GLN A 204 8.91 0.86 2.99
CA GLN A 204 8.35 -0.47 3.09
C GLN A 204 8.87 -1.42 2.00
N VAL A 205 9.25 -0.86 0.86
CA VAL A 205 9.62 -1.61 -0.35
C VAL A 205 11.14 -1.65 -0.57
N TRP A 206 11.91 -0.68 -0.02
CA TRP A 206 13.36 -0.52 -0.25
C TRP A 206 14.22 -0.69 1.01
#